data_AF-A0A1I7T320-F1
#
_entry.id   AF-A0A1I7T320-F1
#
_cell.length_a   1.000
_cell.length_b   1.000
_cell.length_c   1.000
_cell.angle_alpha   90.00
_cell.angle_beta   90.00
_cell.angle_gamma   90.00
#
_symmetry.space_group_name_H-M   'P 1'
#
loop_
_entity.id
_entity.type
_entity.pdbx_description
1 polymer ?
#
loop_
_entity_poly.entity_id
_entity_poly.type
_entity_poly.pdbx_seq_one_letter_code
_entity_poly.pdbx_strand_id
1 'polypeptide(L)'
;MQTYVMVAASYIAPLIILIIPFFSRWDFESVQIATAIEHPTYDLSSYYPFPGFSDVKNFEFISATIIISIGGYGIPLTCLILTSKGLTLVKNHQQMADKTKEQARKLIHGLIVQSILPVISYVPMVSSYIYTQTTGNEVLISEHLTLVTNSLPALVDPVITCYFIIPFRHAILDIFSSKHRNRDIIIIANHSSIAPM
;
A
#
# COMPACT_ATOMS: atom_id res chain seq x y z
N MET A 1 -26.28 4.93 5.37
CA MET A 1 -26.18 5.80 4.17
C MET A 1 -24.90 6.64 4.19
N GLN A 2 -24.64 7.39 5.27
CA GLN A 2 -23.45 8.26 5.40
C GLN A 2 -22.11 7.55 5.17
N THR A 3 -21.91 6.34 5.70
CA THR A 3 -20.66 5.58 5.54
C THR A 3 -20.39 5.18 4.09
N TYR A 4 -21.43 4.78 3.34
CA TYR A 4 -21.29 4.42 1.92
C TYR A 4 -20.93 5.62 1.07
N VAL A 5 -21.48 6.80 1.37
CA VAL A 5 -21.14 8.05 0.67
C VAL A 5 -19.68 8.42 0.92
N MET A 6 -19.18 8.27 2.15
CA MET A 6 -17.76 8.53 2.46
C MET A 6 -16.82 7.58 1.71
N VAL A 7 -17.18 6.29 1.65
CA VAL A 7 -16.41 5.31 0.89
C VAL A 7 -16.43 5.65 -0.60
N ALA A 8 -17.59 5.93 -1.18
CA ALA A 8 -17.69 6.33 -2.59
C ALA A 8 -16.88 7.60 -2.90
N ALA A 9 -16.92 8.60 -2.03
CA ALA A 9 -16.17 9.85 -2.19
C ALA A 9 -14.65 9.62 -2.20
N SER A 10 -14.15 8.62 -1.46
CA SER A 10 -12.72 8.32 -1.42
C SER A 10 -12.14 7.83 -2.76
N TYR A 11 -12.99 7.29 -3.65
CA TYR A 11 -12.58 6.82 -4.97
C TYR A 11 -12.51 7.92 -6.04
N ILE A 12 -13.03 9.12 -5.76
CA ILE A 12 -13.06 10.23 -6.74
C ILE A 12 -11.65 10.63 -7.16
N ALA A 13 -10.74 10.88 -6.21
CA ALA A 13 -9.38 11.30 -6.51
C ALA A 13 -8.56 10.24 -7.29
N PRO A 14 -8.58 8.94 -6.91
CA PRO A 14 -7.97 7.88 -7.71
C PRO A 14 -8.52 7.80 -9.14
N LEU A 15 -9.83 7.96 -9.33
CA LEU A 15 -10.44 7.94 -10.67
C LEU A 15 -9.99 9.13 -11.51
N ILE A 16 -9.86 10.32 -10.91
CA ILE A 16 -9.33 11.51 -11.62
C ILE A 16 -7.90 11.23 -12.08
N ILE A 17 -7.02 10.71 -11.22
CA ILE A 17 -5.63 10.36 -11.59
C ILE A 17 -5.61 9.30 -12.70
N LEU A 18 -6.51 8.33 -12.68
CA LEU A 18 -6.58 7.29 -13.70
C LEU A 18 -6.96 7.86 -15.07
N ILE A 19 -7.87 8.84 -15.12
CA ILE A 19 -8.45 9.33 -16.36
C ILE A 19 -7.65 10.50 -16.93
N ILE A 20 -7.07 11.37 -16.09
CA ILE A 20 -6.40 12.61 -16.53
C ILE A 20 -5.32 12.42 -17.61
N PRO A 21 -4.51 11.34 -17.63
CA PRO A 21 -3.48 11.15 -18.65
C PRO A 21 -4.07 10.80 -20.03
N PHE A 22 -5.33 10.36 -20.09
CA PHE A 22 -6.00 10.08 -21.37
C PHE A 22 -6.47 11.35 -22.09
N PHE A 23 -6.43 12.50 -21.43
CA PHE A 23 -6.75 13.79 -22.06
C PHE A 23 -5.54 14.47 -22.70
N SER A 24 -4.31 14.08 -22.36
CA SER A 24 -3.11 14.63 -23.00
C SER A 24 -2.92 14.06 -24.40
N ARG A 25 -2.16 14.76 -25.25
CA ARG A 25 -1.74 14.22 -26.55
C ARG A 25 -0.57 13.25 -26.35
N TRP A 26 -0.71 12.04 -26.90
CA TRP A 26 0.32 11.01 -26.84
C TRP A 26 1.18 11.12 -28.11
N ASP A 27 2.42 11.56 -27.96
CA ASP A 27 3.39 11.71 -29.04
C ASP A 27 4.68 10.97 -28.67
N PHE A 28 4.73 9.69 -29.03
CA PHE A 28 5.83 8.80 -28.67
C PHE A 28 7.11 9.08 -29.45
N GLU A 29 6.99 9.56 -30.69
CA GLU A 29 8.16 9.85 -31.52
C GLU A 29 8.95 11.02 -30.92
N SER A 30 8.27 12.10 -30.53
CA SER A 30 8.90 13.23 -29.86
C SER A 30 9.59 12.83 -28.56
N VAL A 31 8.96 11.96 -27.75
CA VAL A 31 9.55 11.46 -26.50
C VAL A 31 10.79 10.63 -26.80
N GLN A 32 10.71 9.70 -27.75
CA GLN A 32 11.82 8.82 -28.11
C GLN A 32 13.04 9.59 -28.62
N ILE A 33 12.80 10.61 -29.46
CA ILE A 33 13.86 11.50 -29.94
C ILE A 33 14.47 12.29 -28.77
N ALA A 34 13.64 12.87 -27.89
CA ALA A 34 14.11 13.61 -26.73
C ALA A 34 14.96 12.72 -25.80
N THR A 35 14.50 11.50 -25.51
CA THR A 35 15.23 10.53 -24.69
C THR A 35 16.57 10.13 -25.33
N ALA A 36 16.63 9.93 -26.65
CA ALA A 36 17.87 9.61 -27.34
C ALA A 36 18.89 10.77 -27.29
N ILE A 37 18.42 12.01 -27.23
CA ILE A 37 19.26 13.21 -27.08
C ILE A 37 19.74 13.37 -25.64
N GLU A 38 18.86 13.19 -24.66
CA GLU A 38 19.14 13.41 -23.23
C GLU A 38 19.98 12.27 -22.63
N HIS A 39 19.75 11.04 -23.08
CA HIS A 39 20.43 9.83 -22.60
C HIS A 39 21.08 9.08 -23.77
N PRO A 40 22.14 9.64 -24.40
CA PRO A 40 22.77 9.03 -25.58
C PRO A 40 23.47 7.70 -25.29
N THR A 41 23.68 7.37 -24.01
CA THR A 41 24.29 6.11 -23.56
C THR A 41 23.29 4.96 -23.43
N TYR A 42 21.99 5.22 -23.58
CA TYR A 42 20.95 4.20 -23.37
C TYR A 42 20.67 3.40 -24.63
N ASP A 43 20.81 2.09 -24.55
CA ASP A 43 20.34 1.18 -25.60
C ASP A 43 18.88 0.80 -25.35
N LEU A 44 17.98 1.61 -25.89
CA LEU A 44 16.54 1.40 -25.78
C LEU A 44 15.96 0.62 -26.97
N SER A 45 16.79 0.10 -27.87
CA SER A 45 16.37 -0.57 -29.12
C SER A 45 15.32 -1.66 -28.89
N SER A 46 15.44 -2.42 -27.80
CA SER A 46 14.53 -3.50 -27.41
C SER A 46 13.16 -3.02 -26.88
N TYR A 47 13.05 -1.74 -26.51
CA TYR A 47 11.85 -1.16 -25.92
C TYR A 47 11.05 -0.30 -26.90
N TYR A 48 11.50 -0.14 -28.15
CA TYR A 48 10.79 0.63 -29.16
C TYR A 48 9.52 -0.09 -29.68
N PRO A 49 8.41 0.65 -29.90
CA PRO A 49 8.16 2.01 -29.41
C PRO A 49 7.81 2.01 -27.92
N PHE A 50 8.48 2.85 -27.13
CA PHE A 50 8.12 3.05 -25.73
C PHE A 50 7.20 4.27 -25.57
N PRO A 51 6.25 4.23 -24.60
CA PRO A 51 5.32 5.32 -24.36
C PRO A 51 5.94 6.45 -23.53
N GLY A 52 5.33 7.63 -23.60
CA GLY A 52 5.66 8.74 -22.71
C GLY A 52 4.87 10.02 -23.04
N PHE A 53 5.05 11.04 -22.22
CA PHE A 53 4.47 12.36 -22.43
C PHE A 53 5.54 13.30 -22.95
N SER A 54 5.34 13.85 -24.16
CA SER A 54 6.28 14.78 -24.79
C SER A 54 6.33 16.15 -24.11
N ASP A 55 5.26 16.53 -23.43
CA ASP A 55 5.14 17.79 -22.71
C ASP A 55 4.77 17.55 -21.25
N VAL A 56 5.81 17.41 -20.42
CA VAL A 56 5.72 17.23 -18.97
C VAL A 56 5.33 18.51 -18.22
N LYS A 57 5.21 19.65 -18.91
CA LYS A 57 4.79 20.93 -18.32
C LYS A 57 3.30 21.21 -18.53
N ASN A 58 2.60 20.33 -19.24
CA ASN A 58 1.17 20.45 -19.43
C ASN A 58 0.38 20.29 -18.12
N PHE A 59 -0.82 20.88 -18.13
CA PHE A 59 -1.69 20.92 -16.98
C PHE A 59 -2.03 19.52 -16.46
N GLU A 60 -2.28 18.56 -17.36
CA GLU A 60 -2.59 17.16 -17.04
C GLU A 60 -1.47 16.51 -16.22
N PHE A 61 -0.23 16.74 -16.63
CA PHE A 61 0.94 16.14 -15.99
C PHE A 61 1.25 16.78 -14.63
N ILE A 62 1.20 18.12 -14.55
CA ILE A 62 1.40 18.87 -13.31
C ILE A 62 0.31 18.53 -12.30
N SER A 63 -0.95 18.53 -12.72
CA SER A 63 -2.08 18.19 -11.84
C SER A 63 -2.01 16.76 -11.33
N ALA A 64 -1.65 15.78 -12.18
CA ALA A 64 -1.42 14.40 -11.74
C ALA A 64 -0.31 14.33 -10.69
N THR A 65 0.81 15.02 -10.92
CA THR A 65 1.93 15.07 -9.96
C THR A 65 1.51 15.69 -8.63
N ILE A 66 0.73 16.77 -8.63
CA ILE A 66 0.21 17.39 -7.41
C ILE A 66 -0.70 16.43 -6.64
N ILE A 67 -1.64 15.77 -7.32
CA ILE A 67 -2.59 14.87 -6.64
C ILE A 67 -1.84 13.65 -6.07
N ILE A 68 -0.91 13.07 -6.82
CA ILE A 68 -0.05 11.97 -6.33
C ILE A 68 0.77 12.42 -5.13
N SER A 69 1.31 13.64 -5.14
CA SER A 69 2.07 14.19 -4.02
C SER A 69 1.20 14.36 -2.77
N ILE A 70 0.01 14.96 -2.92
CA ILE A 70 -0.95 15.10 -1.82
C ILE A 70 -1.34 13.73 -1.28
N GLY A 71 -1.56 12.74 -2.15
CA GLY A 71 -1.87 11.38 -1.76
C GLY A 71 -0.72 10.72 -0.98
N GLY A 72 0.49 10.76 -1.55
CA GLY A 72 1.67 10.09 -1.01
C GLY A 72 2.17 10.64 0.31
N TYR A 73 2.08 11.96 0.53
CA TYR A 73 2.46 12.58 1.81
C TYR A 73 1.26 12.75 2.75
N GLY A 74 0.16 13.30 2.24
CA GLY A 74 -0.96 13.78 3.05
C GLY A 74 -1.77 12.66 3.68
N ILE A 75 -2.10 11.60 2.92
CA ILE A 75 -2.92 10.48 3.43
C ILE A 75 -2.22 9.77 4.60
N PRO A 76 -0.97 9.29 4.48
CA PRO A 76 -0.37 8.53 5.57
C PRO A 76 -0.07 9.37 6.80
N LEU A 77 0.34 10.63 6.63
CA LEU A 77 0.52 11.56 7.76
C LEU A 77 -0.79 11.83 8.49
N THR A 78 -1.88 12.07 7.74
CA THR A 78 -3.20 12.28 8.33
C THR A 78 -3.67 11.04 9.07
N CYS A 79 -3.46 9.86 8.50
CA CYS A 79 -3.80 8.59 9.14
C CYS A 79 -3.04 8.38 10.46
N LEU A 80 -1.73 8.68 10.48
CA LEU A 80 -0.92 8.64 11.71
C LEU A 80 -1.39 9.62 12.78
N ILE A 81 -1.74 10.84 12.40
CA ILE A 81 -2.26 11.85 13.33
C ILE A 81 -3.60 11.39 13.91
N LEU A 82 -4.53 10.94 13.06
CA LEU A 82 -5.87 10.51 13.49
C LEU A 82 -5.81 9.29 14.41
N THR A 83 -4.99 8.29 14.07
CA THR A 83 -4.82 7.08 14.90
C THR A 83 -4.16 7.40 16.24
N SER A 84 -3.17 8.30 16.26
CA SER A 84 -2.55 8.79 17.50
C SER A 84 -3.55 9.55 18.39
N LYS A 85 -4.40 10.40 17.81
CA LYS A 85 -5.48 11.08 18.55
C LYS A 85 -6.53 10.08 19.05
N GLY A 86 -6.86 9.06 18.25
CA GLY A 86 -7.72 7.95 18.64
C GLY A 86 -7.19 7.21 19.87
N LEU A 87 -5.88 6.95 19.93
CA LEU A 87 -5.25 6.30 21.09
C LEU A 87 -5.43 7.14 22.37
N THR A 88 -5.22 8.45 22.27
CA THR A 88 -5.42 9.38 23.40
C THR A 88 -6.88 9.44 23.84
N LEU A 89 -7.81 9.45 22.89
CA LEU A 89 -9.24 9.43 23.18
C LEU A 89 -9.64 8.15 23.93
N VAL A 90 -9.19 6.98 23.46
CA VAL A 90 -9.46 5.70 24.13
C VAL A 90 -8.84 5.70 25.54
N LYS A 91 -7.61 6.19 25.71
CA LYS A 91 -6.96 6.28 27.04
C LYS A 91 -7.78 7.12 28.03
N ASN A 92 -8.36 8.22 27.57
CA ASN A 92 -9.11 9.16 28.42
C ASN A 92 -10.58 8.78 28.61
N HIS A 93 -11.07 7.78 27.89
CA HIS A 93 -12.46 7.33 27.99
C HIS A 93 -12.69 6.61 29.34
N GLN A 94 -13.58 7.17 30.17
CA GLN A 94 -13.85 6.64 31.52
C GLN A 94 -14.96 5.57 31.56
N GLN A 95 -15.84 5.52 30.55
CA GLN A 95 -16.99 4.61 30.54
C GLN A 95 -16.72 3.25 29.89
N MET A 96 -15.53 3.02 29.34
CA MET A 96 -15.16 1.74 28.75
C MET A 96 -14.63 0.80 29.83
N ALA A 97 -15.14 -0.44 29.86
CA ALA A 97 -14.58 -1.50 30.66
C ALA A 97 -13.10 -1.73 30.31
N ASP A 98 -12.27 -2.05 31.30
CA ASP A 98 -10.82 -2.16 31.14
C ASP A 98 -10.40 -3.15 30.04
N LYS A 99 -11.09 -4.29 29.95
CA LYS A 99 -10.84 -5.29 28.90
C LYS A 99 -11.11 -4.72 27.50
N THR A 100 -12.23 -4.03 27.30
CA THR A 100 -12.58 -3.39 26.02
C THR A 100 -11.58 -2.28 25.67
N LYS A 101 -11.14 -1.52 26.68
CA LYS A 101 -10.13 -0.47 26.53
C LYS A 101 -8.78 -1.04 26.09
N GLU A 102 -8.36 -2.18 26.65
CA GLU A 102 -7.14 -2.87 26.26
C GLU A 102 -7.22 -3.39 24.82
N GLN A 103 -8.35 -4.00 24.43
CA GLN A 103 -8.58 -4.47 23.07
C GLN A 103 -8.54 -3.32 22.05
N ALA A 104 -9.21 -2.21 22.34
CA ALA A 104 -9.19 -1.02 21.51
C ALA A 104 -7.77 -0.44 21.37
N ARG A 105 -6.97 -0.44 22.45
CA ARG A 105 -5.58 0.03 22.41
C ARG A 105 -4.71 -0.87 21.52
N LYS A 106 -4.87 -2.19 21.59
CA LYS A 106 -4.15 -3.14 20.72
C LYS A 106 -4.51 -2.93 19.25
N LEU A 107 -5.80 -2.76 18.95
CA LEU A 107 -6.27 -2.43 17.60
C LEU A 107 -5.65 -1.14 17.07
N ILE A 108 -5.68 -0.05 17.86
CA ILE A 108 -5.12 1.24 17.45
C ILE A 108 -3.60 1.17 17.26
N HIS A 109 -2.87 0.38 18.08
CA HIS A 109 -1.44 0.16 17.83
C HIS A 109 -1.21 -0.55 16.49
N GLY A 110 -2.02 -1.56 16.15
CA GLY A 110 -2.00 -2.17 14.83
C GLY A 110 -2.19 -1.14 13.72
N LEU A 111 -3.22 -0.30 13.83
CA LEU A 111 -3.50 0.78 12.86
C LEU A 111 -2.34 1.78 12.74
N ILE A 112 -1.66 2.13 13.83
CA ILE A 112 -0.49 3.01 13.80
C ILE A 112 0.64 2.33 13.00
N VAL A 113 0.95 1.06 13.28
CA VAL A 113 1.99 0.33 12.55
C VAL A 113 1.65 0.23 11.06
N GLN A 114 0.39 -0.07 10.73
CA GLN A 114 -0.10 -0.08 9.34
C GLN A 114 0.04 1.29 8.68
N SER A 115 -0.22 2.38 9.41
CA SER A 115 -0.09 3.75 8.90
C SER A 115 1.35 4.20 8.69
N ILE A 116 2.33 3.59 9.38
CA ILE A 116 3.76 3.85 9.18
C ILE A 116 4.25 3.22 7.87
N LEU A 117 3.68 2.08 7.44
CA LEU A 117 4.15 1.37 6.24
C LEU A 117 4.10 2.22 4.97
N PRO A 118 3.00 2.93 4.64
CA PRO A 118 2.99 3.86 3.51
C PRO A 118 3.95 5.04 3.68
N VAL A 119 4.25 5.48 4.91
CA VAL A 119 5.28 6.51 5.12
C VAL A 119 6.64 6.00 4.70
N ILE A 120 6.99 4.76 5.03
CA ILE A 120 8.30 4.19 4.68
C ILE A 120 8.37 3.85 3.18
N SER A 121 7.26 3.45 2.57
CA SER A 121 7.24 2.96 1.19
C SER A 121 6.88 4.01 0.14
N TYR A 122 5.88 4.86 0.39
CA TYR A 122 5.38 5.80 -0.61
C TYR A 122 6.09 7.16 -0.54
N VAL A 123 6.43 7.66 0.65
CA VAL A 123 7.08 8.99 0.79
C VAL A 123 8.43 9.03 0.05
N PRO A 124 9.34 8.03 0.16
CA PRO A 124 10.59 8.07 -0.61
C PRO A 124 10.34 8.01 -2.12
N MET A 125 9.38 7.20 -2.56
CA MET A 125 9.04 7.01 -3.97
C MET A 125 8.44 8.27 -4.60
N VAL A 126 7.57 8.97 -3.88
CA VAL A 126 7.01 10.25 -4.34
C VAL A 126 8.09 11.34 -4.33
N SER A 127 8.99 11.32 -3.34
CA SER A 127 10.10 12.28 -3.27
C SER A 127 11.10 12.11 -4.43
N SER A 128 11.46 10.87 -4.77
CA SER A 128 12.32 10.58 -5.92
C SER A 128 11.64 10.96 -7.23
N TYR A 129 10.35 10.68 -7.39
CA TYR A 129 9.59 11.11 -8.56
C TYR A 129 9.62 12.64 -8.74
N ILE A 130 9.34 13.41 -7.69
CA ILE A 130 9.41 14.89 -7.75
C ILE A 130 10.84 15.37 -8.04
N TYR A 131 11.84 14.72 -7.44
CA TYR A 131 13.25 15.05 -7.68
C TYR A 131 13.63 14.88 -9.15
N THR A 132 13.28 13.74 -9.75
CA THR A 132 13.55 13.48 -11.17
C THR A 132 12.80 14.46 -12.06
N GLN A 133 11.53 14.76 -11.76
CA GLN A 133 10.75 15.75 -12.52
C GLN A 133 11.31 17.18 -12.43
N THR A 134 11.95 17.55 -11.32
CA THR A 134 12.45 18.92 -11.11
C THR A 134 13.89 19.12 -11.58
N THR A 135 14.72 18.07 -11.51
CA THR A 135 16.15 18.17 -11.81
C THR A 135 16.54 17.54 -13.15
N GLY A 136 15.69 16.69 -13.71
CA GLY A 136 16.04 15.83 -14.86
C GLY A 136 16.96 14.66 -14.49
N ASN A 137 17.43 14.59 -13.24
CA ASN A 137 18.31 13.50 -12.80
C ASN A 137 17.47 12.29 -12.37
N GLU A 138 17.77 11.15 -12.97
CA GLU A 138 17.18 9.88 -12.60
C GLU A 138 17.64 9.39 -11.23
N VAL A 139 16.78 8.63 -10.56
CA VAL A 139 17.09 7.92 -9.33
C VAL A 139 16.93 6.43 -9.61
N LEU A 140 17.96 5.80 -10.18
CA LEU A 140 17.94 4.41 -10.64
C LEU A 140 17.42 3.42 -9.59
N ILE A 141 17.79 3.61 -8.32
CA ILE A 141 17.32 2.76 -7.23
C ILE A 141 15.81 2.85 -7.02
N SER A 142 15.23 4.02 -7.27
CA SER A 142 13.80 4.24 -7.18
C SER A 142 13.07 3.44 -8.25
N GLU A 143 13.56 3.44 -9.49
CA GLU A 143 12.93 2.74 -10.61
C GLU A 143 12.83 1.23 -10.33
N HIS A 144 13.95 0.62 -9.92
CA HIS A 144 14.03 -0.81 -9.62
C HIS A 144 13.18 -1.20 -8.41
N LEU A 145 13.09 -0.33 -7.39
CA LEU A 145 12.33 -0.60 -6.18
C LEU A 145 10.86 -0.19 -6.28
N THR A 146 10.44 0.54 -7.31
CA THR A 146 9.07 1.06 -7.48
C THR A 146 8.01 0.02 -7.19
N LEU A 147 8.12 -1.17 -7.82
CA LEU A 147 7.12 -2.22 -7.67
C LEU A 147 7.12 -2.80 -6.25
N VAL A 148 8.31 -2.97 -5.68
CA VAL A 148 8.51 -3.54 -4.34
C VAL A 148 7.93 -2.60 -3.28
N THR A 149 8.26 -1.31 -3.34
CA THR A 149 7.77 -0.31 -2.39
C THR A 149 6.26 -0.11 -2.52
N ASN A 150 5.71 -0.08 -3.74
CA ASN A 150 4.27 0.05 -3.94
C ASN A 150 3.46 -1.13 -3.38
N SER A 151 4.00 -2.35 -3.45
CA SER A 151 3.34 -3.57 -2.97
C SER A 151 3.57 -3.87 -1.48
N LEU A 152 4.60 -3.29 -0.86
CA LEU A 152 4.99 -3.58 0.52
C LEU A 152 3.88 -3.35 1.54
N PRO A 153 3.14 -2.22 1.53
CA PRO A 153 1.99 -2.05 2.44
C PRO A 153 0.95 -3.15 2.27
N ALA A 154 0.57 -3.50 1.04
CA ALA A 154 -0.43 -4.52 0.76
C ALA A 154 0.00 -5.93 1.22
N LEU A 155 1.30 -6.23 1.19
CA LEU A 155 1.84 -7.51 1.66
C LEU A 155 1.91 -7.60 3.19
N VAL A 156 2.32 -6.52 3.85
CA VAL A 156 2.60 -6.53 5.30
C VAL A 156 1.35 -6.21 6.14
N ASP A 157 0.40 -5.44 5.61
CA ASP A 157 -0.82 -5.03 6.29
C ASP A 157 -1.67 -6.21 6.82
N PRO A 158 -1.90 -7.30 6.05
CA PRO A 158 -2.59 -8.48 6.55
C PRO A 158 -1.83 -9.17 7.69
N VAL A 159 -0.50 -9.21 7.63
CA VAL A 159 0.34 -9.84 8.66
C VAL A 159 0.24 -9.06 9.97
N ILE A 160 0.26 -7.73 9.91
CA ILE A 160 0.06 -6.87 11.10
C ILE A 160 -1.33 -7.09 11.69
N THR A 161 -2.36 -7.14 10.83
CA THR A 161 -3.74 -7.44 11.24
C THR A 161 -3.84 -8.77 11.99
N CYS A 162 -3.20 -9.81 11.46
CA CYS A 162 -3.17 -11.15 12.07
C CYS A 162 -2.53 -11.16 13.46
N TYR A 163 -1.56 -10.27 13.72
CA TYR A 163 -0.86 -10.18 14.99
C TYR A 163 -1.61 -9.32 16.04
N PHE A 164 -2.07 -8.12 15.65
CA PHE A 164 -2.64 -7.15 16.58
C PHE A 164 -4.14 -7.29 16.81
N ILE A 165 -4.88 -7.89 15.87
CA ILE A 165 -6.34 -8.02 15.97
C ILE A 165 -6.70 -9.42 16.49
N ILE A 166 -7.15 -9.44 17.74
CA ILE A 166 -7.43 -10.65 18.53
C ILE A 166 -8.29 -11.69 17.80
N PRO A 167 -9.45 -11.37 17.19
CA PRO A 167 -10.27 -12.38 16.51
C PRO A 167 -9.54 -13.05 15.33
N PHE A 168 -8.74 -12.29 14.56
CA PHE A 168 -7.95 -12.87 13.46
C PHE A 168 -6.86 -13.80 13.99
N ARG A 169 -6.17 -13.43 15.07
CA ARG A 169 -5.18 -14.30 15.70
C ARG A 169 -5.78 -15.63 16.15
N HIS A 170 -6.97 -15.62 16.75
CA HIS A 170 -7.65 -16.85 17.18
C HIS A 170 -8.05 -17.71 15.98
N ALA A 171 -8.64 -17.11 14.93
CA ALA A 171 -9.01 -17.83 13.72
C ALA A 171 -7.81 -18.54 13.07
N ILE A 172 -6.65 -17.89 13.05
CA ILE A 172 -5.40 -18.48 12.53
C ILE A 172 -4.95 -19.66 13.38
N LEU A 173 -4.90 -19.48 14.70
CA LEU A 173 -4.53 -20.55 15.62
C LEU A 173 -5.49 -21.74 15.53
N ASP A 174 -6.79 -21.50 15.33
CA ASP A 174 -7.80 -22.55 15.15
C ASP A 174 -7.58 -23.30 13.83
N ILE A 175 -7.28 -22.60 12.73
CA ILE A 175 -6.94 -23.24 11.44
C ILE A 175 -5.72 -24.16 11.58
N PHE A 176 -4.68 -23.71 12.29
CA PHE A 176 -3.46 -24.51 12.49
C PHE A 176 -3.65 -25.64 13.52
N SER A 177 -4.42 -25.41 14.59
CA SER A 177 -4.65 -26.39 15.66
C SER A 177 -5.68 -27.46 15.28
N SER A 178 -6.73 -27.09 14.52
CA SER A 178 -7.73 -28.04 14.01
C SER A 178 -7.11 -29.00 12.98
N LYS A 179 -6.11 -28.53 12.22
CA LYS A 179 -5.32 -29.37 11.30
C LYS A 179 -4.40 -30.36 12.04
N HIS A 180 -3.96 -30.04 13.27
CA HIS A 180 -3.21 -30.96 14.13
C HIS A 180 -4.13 -32.03 14.72
N ARG A 181 -5.27 -31.62 15.30
CA ARG A 181 -6.26 -32.54 15.89
C ARG A 181 -6.81 -33.57 14.88
N ASN A 182 -7.04 -33.18 13.63
CA ASN A 182 -7.48 -34.11 12.59
C ASN A 182 -6.37 -35.10 12.15
N ARG A 183 -5.09 -34.72 12.16
CA ARG A 183 -3.99 -35.66 11.86
C ARG A 183 -3.83 -36.70 12.97
N ASP A 184 -3.94 -36.30 14.23
CA ASP A 184 -3.77 -37.23 15.36
C ASP A 184 -4.90 -38.27 15.41
N ILE A 185 -6.15 -37.86 15.15
CA ILE A 185 -7.29 -38.78 15.07
C ILE A 185 -7.13 -39.80 13.94
N ILE A 186 -6.66 -39.39 12.76
CA ILE A 186 -6.44 -40.28 11.61
C ILE A 186 -5.31 -41.27 11.87
N ILE A 187 -4.23 -40.84 12.53
CA ILE A 187 -3.09 -41.72 12.88
C ILE A 187 -3.53 -42.78 13.91
N ILE A 188 -4.32 -42.40 14.92
CA ILE A 188 -4.84 -43.32 15.94
C ILE A 188 -5.83 -44.33 15.32
N ALA A 189 -6.70 -43.89 14.40
CA ALA A 189 -7.63 -44.78 13.70
C ALA A 189 -6.90 -45.81 12.81
N ASN A 190 -5.83 -45.41 12.12
CA ASN A 190 -5.03 -46.36 11.33
C ASN A 190 -4.25 -47.35 12.20
N HIS A 191 -3.69 -46.92 13.34
CA HIS A 191 -2.97 -47.84 14.24
C HIS A 191 -3.90 -48.86 14.92
N SER A 192 -5.13 -48.47 15.25
CA SER A 192 -6.12 -49.38 15.85
C SER A 192 -6.72 -50.38 14.85
N SER A 193 -6.71 -50.07 13.55
CA SER A 193 -7.16 -51.00 12.50
C SER A 193 -6.12 -52.04 12.07
N ILE A 194 -4.85 -51.87 12.43
CA ILE A 194 -3.74 -52.74 11.97
C ILE A 194 -3.31 -53.76 13.04
N ALA A 195 -3.87 -53.71 14.26
CA ALA A 195 -3.61 -54.75 15.26
C ALA A 195 -4.27 -56.09 14.81
N PRO A 196 -3.50 -57.12 14.44
CA PRO A 196 -4.08 -58.43 14.17
C PRO A 196 -4.44 -59.09 15.50
N MET A 197 -5.62 -59.72 15.56
CA MET A 197 -5.99 -60.63 16.65
C MET A 197 -5.10 -61.89 16.65
#